data_AF-A0A938BCW1-F1
#
_entry.id   AF-A0A938BCW1-F1
#
_cell.length_a   1.000
_cell.length_b   1.000
_cell.length_c   1.000
_cell.angle_alpha   90.00
_cell.angle_beta   90.00
_cell.angle_gamma   90.00
#
_symmetry.space_group_name_H-M   'P 1'
#
loop_
_entity.id
_entity.type
_entity.pdbx_description
1 polymer ?
#
loop_
_entity_poly.entity_id
_entity_poly.type
_entity_poly.pdbx_seq_one_letter_code
_entity_poly.pdbx_strand_id
1 'polypeptide(L)'
;MSSNPDGWRGVKLEHGHLIDQIKNATAKDWENVCITLGLHVRTDYGRGSHAVAYKDTVCAPADRSCLVLTIPKNLFAQIQRDMFKKVLYFGIESGRYNEDNMWKAFNIK
;
A
#
# COMPACT_ATOMS: atom_id res chain seq x y z
N MET A 1 16.12 -12.35 8.23
CA MET A 1 15.43 -11.49 9.21
C MET A 1 13.94 -11.73 9.07
N SER A 2 13.28 -12.30 10.08
CA SER A 2 11.83 -12.53 10.04
C SER A 2 11.10 -11.21 10.24
N SER A 3 10.59 -10.63 9.15
CA SER A 3 9.73 -9.45 9.21
C SER A 3 8.46 -9.79 10.00
N ASN A 4 8.20 -9.07 11.09
CA ASN A 4 6.94 -9.21 11.84
C ASN A 4 5.77 -8.83 10.91
N PRO A 5 4.85 -9.77 10.58
CA PRO A 5 3.76 -9.51 9.64
C PRO A 5 2.77 -8.43 10.13
N ASP A 6 2.79 -8.10 11.42
CA ASP A 6 1.99 -7.05 12.04
C ASP A 6 2.79 -5.79 12.42
N GLY A 7 4.08 -5.70 12.03
CA GLY A 7 4.94 -4.55 12.35
C GLY A 7 4.38 -3.20 11.87
N TRP A 8 3.60 -3.22 10.79
CA TRP A 8 2.91 -2.05 10.25
C TRP A 8 1.92 -1.40 11.25
N ARG A 9 1.37 -2.15 12.21
CA ARG A 9 0.43 -1.58 13.21
C ARG A 9 1.12 -0.53 14.09
N GLY A 10 2.41 -0.74 14.37
CA GLY A 10 3.25 0.16 15.16
C GLY A 10 3.76 1.40 14.41
N VAL A 11 3.56 1.48 13.09
CA VAL A 11 3.96 2.64 12.29
C VAL A 11 3.21 3.88 12.78
N LYS A 12 4.00 4.88 13.20
CA LYS A 12 3.52 6.22 13.52
C LYS A 12 3.60 7.06 12.26
N LEU A 13 2.51 7.77 11.97
CA LEU A 13 2.43 8.69 10.84
C LEU A 13 2.79 10.09 11.34
N GLU A 14 3.81 10.69 10.77
CA GLU A 14 4.23 12.06 11.09
C GLU A 14 3.12 13.06 10.73
N HIS A 15 2.48 12.84 9.59
CA HIS A 15 1.38 13.65 9.07
C HIS A 15 0.05 12.88 9.10
N GLY A 16 -0.23 12.18 10.21
CA GLY A 16 -1.42 11.33 10.34
C GLY A 16 -2.77 12.04 10.14
N HIS A 17 -2.82 13.37 10.23
CA HIS A 17 -3.99 14.19 9.92
C HIS A 17 -4.33 14.20 8.41
N LEU A 18 -3.37 13.96 7.51
CA LEU A 18 -3.57 13.89 6.06
C LEU A 18 -4.30 12.63 5.60
N ILE A 19 -4.39 11.60 6.44
CA ILE A 19 -5.20 10.40 6.18
C ILE A 19 -6.65 10.77 5.87
N ASP A 20 -7.11 11.89 6.41
CA ASP A 20 -8.46 12.33 6.19
C ASP A 20 -8.74 12.77 4.74
N GLN A 21 -7.69 13.14 4.00
CA GLN A 21 -7.78 13.52 2.59
C GLN A 21 -7.88 12.30 1.66
N ILE A 22 -7.45 11.11 2.11
CA ILE A 22 -7.53 9.88 1.30
C ILE A 22 -8.76 9.03 1.59
N LYS A 23 -9.68 9.43 2.49
CA LYS A 23 -10.86 8.62 2.88
C LYS A 23 -11.74 8.18 1.71
N ASN A 24 -11.75 8.98 0.63
CA ASN A 24 -12.53 8.74 -0.58
C ASN A 24 -11.68 8.23 -1.75
N ALA A 25 -10.39 7.94 -1.54
CA ALA A 25 -9.54 7.39 -2.58
C ALA A 25 -10.10 6.04 -3.03
N THR A 26 -10.16 5.86 -4.35
CA THR A 26 -10.69 4.66 -5.00
C THR A 26 -9.65 3.56 -5.07
N ALA A 27 -10.07 2.33 -5.39
CA ALA A 27 -9.13 1.26 -5.68
C ALA A 27 -8.12 1.66 -6.78
N LYS A 28 -8.57 2.42 -7.78
CA LYS A 28 -7.71 2.90 -8.87
C LYS A 28 -6.66 3.90 -8.39
N ASP A 29 -7.01 4.78 -7.46
CA ASP A 29 -6.05 5.72 -6.87
C ASP A 29 -4.96 4.96 -6.11
N TRP A 30 -5.34 3.93 -5.35
CA TRP A 30 -4.38 3.06 -4.66
C TRP A 30 -3.49 2.24 -5.60
N GLU A 31 -4.05 1.72 -6.70
CA GLU A 31 -3.25 1.07 -7.75
C GLU A 31 -2.19 2.03 -8.30
N ASN A 32 -2.59 3.26 -8.64
CA ASN A 32 -1.70 4.27 -9.18
C ASN A 32 -0.60 4.65 -8.16
N VAL A 33 -0.96 4.85 -6.89
CA VAL A 33 0.01 5.11 -5.81
C VAL A 33 1.03 3.98 -5.71
N CYS A 34 0.56 2.73 -5.69
CA CYS A 34 1.46 1.58 -5.63
C CYS A 34 2.42 1.54 -6.82
N ILE A 35 1.92 1.81 -8.03
CA ILE A 35 2.74 1.89 -9.25
C ILE A 35 3.76 3.03 -9.15
N THR A 36 3.36 4.23 -8.71
CA THR A 36 4.25 5.39 -8.53
C THR A 36 5.37 5.11 -7.54
N LEU A 37 5.10 4.31 -6.50
CA LEU A 37 6.10 3.87 -5.51
C LEU A 37 6.95 2.69 -6.00
N GLY A 38 6.75 2.24 -7.24
CA GLY A 38 7.48 1.15 -7.88
C GLY A 38 7.07 -0.24 -7.38
N LEU A 39 5.88 -0.40 -6.80
CA LEU A 39 5.31 -1.71 -6.51
C LEU A 39 4.71 -2.31 -7.78
N HIS A 40 4.72 -3.63 -7.87
CA HIS A 40 4.11 -4.34 -8.98
C HIS A 40 2.64 -4.65 -8.68
N VAL A 41 1.73 -3.99 -9.41
CA VAL A 41 0.28 -4.17 -9.23
C VAL A 41 -0.28 -5.16 -10.24
N ARG A 42 -1.06 -6.12 -9.74
CA ARG A 42 -1.79 -7.11 -10.54
C ARG A 42 -3.28 -7.07 -10.24
N THR A 43 -4.08 -7.09 -11.30
CA THR A 43 -5.55 -7.01 -11.25
C THR A 43 -6.22 -8.28 -11.80
N ASP A 44 -5.44 -9.18 -12.39
CA ASP A 44 -5.90 -10.38 -13.10
C ASP A 44 -6.34 -11.51 -12.17
N TYR A 45 -5.74 -11.63 -10.98
CA TYR A 45 -6.09 -12.69 -10.03
C TYR A 45 -7.42 -12.50 -9.32
N GLY A 46 -7.87 -11.26 -9.16
CA GLY A 46 -9.07 -10.95 -8.39
C GLY A 46 -10.38 -11.18 -9.14
N ARG A 47 -10.36 -11.56 -10.42
CA ARG A 47 -11.55 -11.57 -11.31
C ARG A 47 -12.37 -10.26 -11.19
N GLY A 48 -11.67 -9.13 -11.02
CA GLY A 48 -12.29 -7.80 -10.83
C GLY A 48 -12.80 -7.49 -9.43
N SER A 49 -12.56 -8.32 -8.41
CA SER A 49 -12.97 -8.07 -7.01
C SER A 49 -11.93 -7.29 -6.18
N HIS A 50 -10.65 -7.40 -6.54
CA HIS A 50 -9.54 -6.73 -5.88
C HIS A 50 -8.29 -6.71 -6.77
N ALA A 51 -7.38 -5.79 -6.47
CA ALA A 51 -6.00 -5.78 -6.98
C ALA A 51 -5.03 -6.19 -5.87
N VAL A 52 -3.81 -6.58 -6.25
CA VAL A 52 -2.73 -6.92 -5.32
C VAL A 52 -1.45 -6.20 -5.73
N ALA A 53 -0.74 -5.63 -4.76
CA ALA A 53 0.55 -4.97 -4.94
C ALA A 53 1.66 -5.81 -4.29
N TYR A 54 2.64 -6.18 -5.11
CA TYR A 54 3.82 -6.97 -4.74
C TYR A 54 5.07 -6.09 -4.69
N LYS A 55 6.10 -6.58 -3.98
CA LYS A 55 7.40 -5.91 -3.86
C LYS A 55 8.07 -5.65 -5.21
N ASP A 56 7.97 -6.62 -6.13
CA ASP A 56 8.56 -6.60 -7.47
C ASP A 56 7.81 -7.53 -8.44
N THR A 57 8.31 -7.62 -9.68
CA THR A 57 7.76 -8.43 -10.79
C THR A 57 8.13 -9.91 -10.73
N VAL A 58 9.08 -10.30 -9.88
CA VAL A 58 9.64 -11.67 -9.79
C VAL A 58 8.89 -12.50 -8.74
N CYS A 59 8.08 -11.83 -7.90
CA CYS A 59 7.23 -12.44 -6.90
C CYS A 59 6.25 -13.48 -7.48
N ALA A 60 6.38 -14.73 -7.02
CA ALA A 60 5.42 -15.78 -7.33
C ALA A 60 4.06 -15.46 -6.66
N PRO A 61 2.92 -15.70 -7.33
CA PRO A 61 1.59 -15.37 -6.78
C PRO A 61 1.24 -16.08 -5.47
N ALA A 62 1.83 -17.27 -5.25
CA ALA A 62 1.64 -18.04 -4.03
C ALA A 62 2.49 -17.53 -2.86
N ASP A 63 3.49 -16.68 -3.12
CA ASP A 63 4.41 -16.19 -2.11
C ASP A 63 3.82 -14.97 -1.38
N ARG A 64 3.21 -15.25 -0.23
CA ARG A 64 2.63 -14.22 0.65
C ARG A 64 3.69 -13.28 1.24
N SER A 65 4.96 -13.69 1.32
CA SER A 65 6.04 -12.84 1.83
C SER A 65 6.36 -11.68 0.88
N CYS A 66 5.96 -11.82 -0.39
CA CYS A 66 6.12 -10.85 -1.46
C CYS A 66 4.96 -9.85 -1.56
N LEU A 67 3.82 -10.14 -0.92
CA LEU A 67 2.63 -9.29 -0.95
C LEU A 67 2.81 -8.11 0.01
N VAL A 68 2.63 -6.89 -0.51
CA VAL A 68 2.64 -5.65 0.28
C VAL A 68 1.23 -5.24 0.66
N LEU A 69 0.30 -5.29 -0.31
CA LEU A 69 -1.06 -4.79 -0.13
C LEU A 69 -2.06 -5.55 -0.99
N THR A 70 -3.22 -5.88 -0.41
CA THR A 70 -4.44 -6.21 -1.17
C THR A 70 -5.31 -4.96 -1.22
N ILE A 71 -5.79 -4.59 -2.41
CA ILE A 71 -6.62 -3.42 -2.66
C ILE A 71 -8.04 -3.89 -3.02
N PRO A 72 -8.99 -3.90 -2.07
CA PRO A 72 -10.38 -4.22 -2.36
C PRO A 72 -10.98 -3.24 -3.36
N LYS A 73 -11.91 -3.71 -4.21
CA LYS A 73 -12.65 -2.83 -5.13
C LYS A 73 -13.44 -1.73 -4.38
N ASN A 74 -14.05 -2.09 -3.26
CA ASN A 74 -14.81 -1.18 -2.41
C ASN A 74 -13.97 -0.82 -1.19
N LEU A 75 -13.49 0.43 -1.13
CA LEU A 75 -12.68 0.92 -0.03
C LEU A 75 -13.53 1.70 0.97
N PHE A 76 -13.34 1.38 2.25
CA PHE A 76 -13.92 2.12 3.36
C PHE A 76 -12.85 3.00 4.00
N ALA A 77 -13.21 4.20 4.45
CA ALA A 77 -12.28 5.14 5.07
C ALA A 77 -11.41 4.51 6.18
N GLN A 78 -12.00 3.60 6.97
CA GLN A 78 -11.34 2.93 8.08
C GLN A 78 -10.17 2.04 7.65
N ILE A 79 -10.31 1.33 6.53
CA ILE A 79 -9.27 0.41 6.05
C ILE A 79 -8.11 1.16 5.36
N GLN A 80 -8.38 2.35 4.84
CA GLN A 80 -7.38 3.14 4.10
C GLN A 80 -6.17 3.52 4.96
N ARG A 81 -6.39 3.79 6.26
CA ARG A 81 -5.31 4.05 7.21
C ARG A 81 -4.38 2.84 7.38
N ASP A 82 -4.96 1.65 7.50
CA ASP A 82 -4.19 0.42 7.65
C ASP A 82 -3.45 0.07 6.36
N MET A 83 -4.09 0.29 5.21
CA MET A 83 -3.44 0.16 3.90
C MET A 83 -2.24 1.10 3.79
N PHE A 84 -2.39 2.36 4.19
CA PHE A 84 -1.31 3.35 4.19
C PHE A 84 -0.14 2.88 5.02
N LYS A 85 -0.39 2.43 6.26
CA LYS A 85 0.64 1.92 7.16
C LYS A 85 1.35 0.69 6.61
N LYS A 86 0.65 -0.24 5.97
CA LYS A 86 1.26 -1.44 5.36
C LYS A 86 2.25 -1.09 4.25
N VAL A 87 1.84 -0.19 3.36
CA VAL A 87 2.70 0.28 2.26
C VAL A 87 3.90 1.05 2.82
N LEU A 88 3.66 2.00 3.73
CA LEU A 88 4.73 2.78 4.37
C LEU A 88 5.71 1.89 5.13
N TYR A 89 5.23 0.89 5.88
CA TYR A 89 6.07 -0.07 6.59
C TYR A 89 7.05 -0.76 5.63
N PHE A 90 6.56 -1.24 4.50
CA PHE A 90 7.44 -1.83 3.48
C PHE A 90 8.43 -0.80 2.91
N GLY A 91 7.99 0.42 2.61
CA GLY A 91 8.85 1.50 2.13
C GLY A 91 10.04 1.78 3.05
N ILE A 92 9.77 1.88 4.36
CA ILE A 92 10.78 2.13 5.39
C ILE A 92 11.71 0.92 5.54
N GLU A 93 11.16 -0.29 5.71
CA GLU A 93 11.95 -1.52 5.89
C GLU A 93 12.85 -1.83 4.69
N SER A 94 12.41 -1.47 3.48
CA SER A 94 13.18 -1.66 2.25
C SER A 94 14.08 -0.48 1.88
N GLY A 95 13.97 0.65 2.58
CA GLY A 95 14.68 1.89 2.26
C GLY A 95 14.29 2.52 0.92
N ARG A 96 13.14 2.16 0.35
CA ARG A 96 12.72 2.59 -1.00
C ARG A 96 12.00 3.93 -1.03
N TYR A 97 11.21 4.21 0.00
CA TYR A 97 10.42 5.43 0.10
C TYR A 97 9.98 5.68 1.54
N ASN A 98 9.64 6.93 1.85
CA ASN A 98 9.16 7.37 3.16
C ASN A 98 7.71 7.90 3.09
N GLU A 99 7.24 8.50 4.18
CA GLU A 99 5.89 9.06 4.26
C GLU A 99 5.66 10.22 3.27
N ASP A 100 6.64 11.08 3.03
CA ASP A 100 6.51 12.17 2.05
C ASP A 100 6.32 11.65 0.62
N ASN A 101 7.02 10.56 0.27
CA ASN A 101 6.82 9.91 -1.03
C ASN A 101 5.40 9.35 -1.16
N MET A 102 4.83 8.80 -0.07
CA MET A 102 3.44 8.33 -0.06
C MET A 102 2.47 9.50 -0.34
N TRP A 103 2.61 10.62 0.37
CA TRP A 103 1.73 11.78 0.17
C TRP A 103 1.87 12.38 -1.24
N LYS A 104 3.10 12.47 -1.76
CA LYS A 104 3.35 12.87 -3.15
C LYS A 104 2.69 11.92 -4.15
N ALA A 105 2.73 10.61 -3.92
CA ALA A 105 2.05 9.64 -4.79
C ALA A 105 0.53 9.82 -4.77
N PHE A 106 -0.06 10.25 -3.65
CA PHE A 106 -1.46 10.65 -3.55
C PHE A 106 -1.76 12.06 -4.10
N ASN A 107 -0.74 12.80 -4.58
CA ASN A 107 -0.84 14.21 -4.95
C ASN A 107 -1.32 15.13 -3.80
N ILE A 108 -0.99 14.78 -2.56
CA ILE A 108 -1.26 15.58 -1.37
C ILE A 108 0.01 16.36 -0.99
N LYS A 109 -0.16 17.65 -0.69
CA LYS A 109 0.93 18.59 -0.41
C LYS A 109 1.06 18.86 1.08
#